data_AF-A0A4Q7IL24-F1
#
_entry.id   AF-A0A4Q7IL24-F1
#
_cell.length_a   1.000
_cell.length_b   1.000
_cell.length_c   1.000
_cell.angle_alpha   90.00
_cell.angle_beta   90.00
_cell.angle_gamma   90.00
#
_symmetry.space_group_name_H-M   'P 1'
#
loop_
_entity.id
_entity.type
_entity.pdbx_description
1 polymer ?
#
loop_
_entity_poly.entity_id
_entity_poly.type
_entity_poly.pdbx_seq_one_letter_code
_entity_poly.pdbx_strand_id
1 'polypeptide(L)' 'MKKVITFILMTAAIFTFSTETDARGSGPNDFRYYHYQCLDSNNKQLWFEISSTYNFSLAARCSSDGGNLRVTKVFW' A
#
# COMPACT_ATOMS: atom_id res chain seq x y z
N MET A 1 30.23 -10.92 48.75
CA MET A 1 29.08 -10.10 49.19
C MET A 1 28.51 -9.40 47.97
N LYS A 2 27.25 -9.71 47.62
CA LYS A 2 26.55 -9.20 46.43
C LYS A 2 26.13 -7.74 46.67
N LYS A 3 26.44 -6.83 45.75
CA LYS A 3 25.79 -5.51 45.67
C LYS A 3 25.01 -5.46 44.36
N VAL A 4 23.73 -5.77 44.46
CA VAL A 4 22.74 -5.54 43.41
C VAL A 4 22.36 -4.08 43.53
N ILE A 5 22.78 -3.26 42.58
CA ILE A 5 22.27 -1.89 42.47
C ILE A 5 21.39 -1.87 41.23
N THR A 6 20.11 -2.08 41.48
CA THR A 6 19.01 -1.89 40.54
C THR A 6 18.87 -0.40 40.25
N PHE A 7 19.27 0.04 39.05
CA PHE A 7 18.82 1.31 38.49
C PHE A 7 17.86 1.01 37.34
N ILE A 8 16.57 1.02 37.66
CA ILE A 8 15.49 1.14 36.68
C ILE A 8 15.23 2.64 36.57
N LEU A 9 15.51 3.25 35.41
CA LEU A 9 14.87 4.52 35.07
C LEU A 9 14.74 4.69 33.55
N MET A 10 13.48 4.60 33.15
CA MET A 10 12.79 5.39 32.13
C MET A 10 13.17 5.16 30.67
N THR A 11 12.47 4.20 30.07
CA THR A 11 12.10 4.19 28.65
C THR A 11 11.36 5.48 28.28
N ALA A 12 12.08 6.47 27.75
CA ALA A 12 11.48 7.51 26.92
C ALA A 12 11.34 6.93 25.50
N ALA A 13 10.32 6.09 25.28
CA ALA A 13 9.89 5.76 23.93
C ALA A 13 9.27 7.02 23.34
N ILE A 14 10.06 7.79 22.61
CA ILE A 14 9.55 8.86 21.76
C ILE A 14 8.80 8.16 20.64
N PHE A 15 7.50 7.92 20.85
CA PHE A 15 6.59 7.63 19.75
C PHE A 15 6.42 8.95 18.99
N THR A 16 7.26 9.18 17.98
CA THR A 16 6.97 10.18 16.95
C THR A 16 5.77 9.65 16.17
N PHE A 17 4.57 10.10 16.54
CA PHE A 17 3.39 9.94 15.71
C PHE A 17 3.59 10.77 14.44
N SER A 18 3.75 10.03 13.36
CA SER A 18 3.41 10.28 11.96
C SER A 18 3.00 11.71 11.64
N THR A 19 3.78 12.38 10.78
CA THR A 19 3.18 13.37 9.89
C THR A 19 2.26 12.59 8.95
N GLU A 20 0.97 12.54 9.25
CA GLU A 20 -0.07 12.30 8.25
C GLU A 20 -0.11 13.55 7.36
N THR A 21 0.93 13.72 6.56
CA THR A 21 0.77 14.50 5.35
C THR A 21 -0.02 13.58 4.43
N ASP A 22 -1.29 13.92 4.20
CA ASP A 22 -1.96 13.52 2.97
C ASP A 22 -1.06 14.03 1.84
N ALA A 23 -0.16 13.18 1.35
CA ALA A 23 0.55 13.53 0.15
C ALA A 23 -0.55 13.61 -0.92
N ARG A 24 -0.70 14.81 -1.44
CA ARG A 24 -1.55 15.12 -2.59
C ARG A 24 -0.66 15.50 -3.75
N GLY A 25 0.51 14.87 -3.79
CA GLY A 25 1.44 15.00 -4.88
C GLY A 25 0.89 14.23 -6.08
N SER A 26 0.37 14.95 -7.08
CA SER A 26 0.00 14.35 -8.38
C SER A 26 1.15 14.45 -9.38
N GLY A 27 2.36 14.71 -8.91
CA GLY A 27 3.56 14.86 -9.75
C GLY A 27 4.13 13.50 -10.18
N PRO A 28 4.94 13.45 -11.25
CA PRO A 28 5.61 12.21 -11.68
C PRO A 28 6.49 11.58 -10.58
N ASN A 29 7.04 12.40 -9.68
CA ASN A 29 7.89 11.97 -8.58
C ASN A 29 7.10 11.39 -7.40
N ASP A 30 5.79 11.62 -7.36
CA ASP A 30 4.91 11.15 -6.28
C ASP A 30 4.25 9.82 -6.63
N PHE A 31 4.44 9.34 -7.87
CA PHE A 31 3.92 8.06 -8.31
C PHE A 31 4.53 6.92 -7.51
N ARG A 32 3.67 6.05 -6.98
CA ARG A 32 4.07 4.90 -6.16
C ARG A 32 3.92 3.59 -6.93
N TYR A 33 2.71 3.30 -7.38
CA TYR A 33 2.40 2.06 -8.09
C TYR A 33 1.06 2.13 -8.85
N TYR A 34 0.86 1.18 -9.75
CA TYR A 34 -0.43 0.86 -10.34
C TYR A 34 -1.13 -0.18 -9.47
N HIS A 35 -2.36 0.12 -9.05
CA HIS A 35 -3.26 -0.82 -8.41
C HIS A 35 -4.25 -1.36 -9.45
N TYR A 36 -4.17 -2.66 -9.71
CA TYR A 36 -5.05 -3.37 -10.62
C TYR A 36 -6.09 -4.11 -9.79
N GLN A 37 -7.37 -3.92 -10.12
CA GLN A 37 -8.46 -4.66 -9.51
C GLN A 37 -9.25 -5.33 -10.62
N CYS A 38 -9.42 -6.65 -10.52
CA CYS A 38 -10.35 -7.37 -11.38
C CYS A 38 -11.68 -7.53 -10.64
N LEU A 39 -12.73 -6.96 -11.21
CA LEU A 39 -14.06 -6.91 -10.60
C LEU A 39 -15.03 -7.76 -11.42
N ASP A 40 -15.90 -8.52 -10.77
CA ASP A 40 -16.99 -9.22 -11.45
C ASP A 40 -18.11 -8.24 -11.87
N SER A 41 -19.17 -8.77 -12.49
CA SER A 41 -20.34 -7.99 -12.91
C SER A 41 -21.11 -7.31 -11.77
N ASN A 42 -20.92 -7.75 -10.53
CA ASN A 42 -21.52 -7.16 -9.33
C ASN A 42 -20.54 -6.21 -8.61
N ASN A 43 -19.43 -5.83 -9.25
CA ASN A 43 -18.33 -5.06 -8.67
C ASN A 43 -17.63 -5.74 -7.48
N LYS A 44 -17.76 -7.05 -7.32
CA LYS A 44 -17.00 -7.80 -6.31
C LYS A 44 -15.58 -8.04 -6.82
N GLN A 45 -14.59 -7.79 -5.97
CA GLN A 45 -13.20 -8.04 -6.32
C GLN A 45 -12.92 -9.54 -6.42
N LEU A 46 -12.52 -9.98 -7.61
CA LEU A 46 -12.02 -11.33 -7.87
C LEU A 46 -10.56 -11.45 -7.39
N TRP A 47 -9.73 -10.48 -7.79
CA TRP A 47 -8.34 -10.36 -7.38
C TRP A 47 -7.84 -8.93 -7.52
N PHE A 48 -6.68 -8.66 -6.92
CA PHE A 48 -5.94 -7.42 -7.12
C PHE A 48 -4.46 -7.72 -7.34
N GLU A 49 -3.77 -6.79 -8.00
CA GLU A 49 -2.32 -6.81 -8.19
C GLU A 49 -1.77 -5.41 -8.04
N ILE A 50 -0.53 -5.30 -7.57
CA ILE A 50 0.20 -4.04 -7.46
C ILE A 50 1.50 -4.17 -8.25
N SER A 51 1.77 -3.20 -9.10
CA SER A 51 3.03 -3.14 -9.85
C SER A 51 3.58 -1.73 -9.89
N SER A 52 4.90 -1.59 -9.78
CA SER A 52 5.60 -0.32 -10.02
C SER A 52 5.56 0.10 -11.49
N THR A 53 5.23 -0.81 -12.42
CA THR A 53 5.17 -0.55 -13.86
C THR A 53 3.80 -0.89 -14.43
N TYR A 54 3.47 -0.29 -15.58
CA TYR A 54 2.20 -0.59 -16.25
C TYR A 54 2.25 -1.97 -16.91
N ASN A 55 1.28 -2.84 -16.61
CA ASN A 55 1.20 -4.19 -17.17
C ASN A 55 -0.12 -4.35 -17.95
N PHE A 56 0.00 -4.34 -19.28
CA PHE A 56 -1.14 -4.47 -20.20
C PHE A 56 -1.73 -5.88 -20.25
N SER A 57 -0.97 -6.92 -19.87
CA SER A 57 -1.43 -8.32 -19.93
C SER A 57 -2.54 -8.64 -18.93
N LEU A 58 -2.65 -7.85 -17.85
CA LEU A 58 -3.63 -8.05 -16.79
C LEU A 58 -5.08 -7.82 -17.27
N ALA A 59 -5.27 -7.07 -18.35
CA ALA A 59 -6.60 -6.85 -18.94
C ALA A 59 -7.15 -8.17 -19.51
N ALA A 60 -6.35 -8.85 -20.34
CA ALA A 60 -6.75 -10.13 -20.93
C ALA A 60 -6.99 -11.21 -19.87
N ARG A 61 -6.13 -11.26 -18.84
CA ARG A 61 -6.32 -12.16 -17.69
C ARG A 61 -7.65 -11.88 -16.99
N CYS A 62 -7.93 -10.63 -16.65
CA CYS A 62 -9.17 -10.28 -15.95
C CYS A 62 -10.41 -10.61 -16.79
N SER A 63 -10.38 -10.34 -18.10
CA SER A 63 -11.46 -10.73 -19.01
C SER A 63 -11.64 -12.25 -19.09
N SER A 64 -10.55 -13.03 -19.10
CA SER A 64 -10.61 -14.49 -19.05
C SER A 64 -11.23 -15.02 -17.76
N ASP A 65 -11.06 -14.31 -16.66
CA ASP A 65 -11.67 -14.64 -15.35
C ASP A 65 -13.13 -14.18 -15.25
N GLY A 66 -13.69 -13.60 -16.33
CA GLY A 66 -15.07 -13.08 -16.37
C GLY A 66 -15.24 -11.72 -15.69
N GLY A 67 -14.15 -11.00 -15.45
CA GLY A 67 -14.16 -9.69 -14.81
C GLY A 67 -13.87 -8.53 -15.75
N ASN A 68 -13.93 -7.32 -15.17
CA ASN A 68 -13.52 -6.08 -15.78
C ASN A 68 -12.36 -5.48 -14.98
N LEU A 69 -11.30 -5.07 -15.69
CA LEU A 69 -10.09 -4.54 -15.07
C LEU A 69 -10.25 -3.05 -14.78
N ARG A 70 -10.08 -2.67 -13.52
CA ARG A 70 -9.91 -1.28 -13.09
C ARG A 70 -8.45 -1.04 -12.73
N VAL A 71 -7.85 0.00 -13.32
CA VAL A 71 -6.47 0.40 -13.01
C VAL A 71 -6.47 1.78 -12.36
N THR A 72 -5.86 1.87 -11.18
CA THR A 72 -5.72 3.13 -10.43
C THR A 72 -4.23 3.43 -10.25
N LYS A 73 -3.80 4.65 -10.59
CA LYS A 73 -2.46 5.12 -10.23
C LYS A 73 -2.50 5.58 -8.78
N VAL A 74 -1.65 5.00 -7.94
CA VAL A 74 -1.50 5.40 -6.55
C VAL A 74 -0.27 6.29 -6.45
N PHE A 75 -0.48 7.44 -5.83
CA PHE A 75 0.54 8.40 -5.46
C PHE A 75 0.69 8.36 -3.93
N TRP A 76 1.77 8.93 -3.39
CA TRP A 76 1.87 9.18 -1.96
C TRP A 76 0.67 9.95 -1.43
#